data_AF-A0A1B6IW35-F1
#
_entry.id   AF-A0A1B6IW35-F1
#
_cell.length_a   1.000
_cell.length_b   1.000
_cell.length_c   1.000
_cell.angle_alpha   90.00
_cell.angle_beta   90.00
_cell.angle_gamma   90.00
#
_symmetry.space_group_name_H-M   'P 1'
#
loop_
_entity.id
_entity.type
_entity.pdbx_description
1 polymer ?
#
loop_
_entity_poly.entity_id
_entity_poly.type
_entity_poly.pdbx_seq_one_letter_code
_entity_poly.pdbx_strand_id
1 'polypeptide(L)'
;MAEEKKYEVTGGQTIPKHVLYDVCASLQHSIAIHICHRVQRAIEYANLKQLIPPNRRNLVISGGVACNKYIKRAVGVVCREMDYSVRVPPPHLCTDNGIMIAWNGMERWRVQDGIYQHDNLDCLDIQARCPLGEDLSEDVSKSEIKCKWISLSELYEDNVIETLVDA
;
A
#
# COMPACT_ATOMS: atom_id res chain seq x y z
N MET A 1 -26.60 7.08 25.66
CA MET A 1 -27.61 7.74 26.53
C MET A 1 -27.30 9.21 26.85
N ALA A 2 -26.13 9.58 27.39
CA ALA A 2 -25.83 10.99 27.68
C ALA A 2 -25.71 11.86 26.41
N GLU A 3 -24.93 11.40 25.43
CA GLU A 3 -24.80 12.10 24.13
C GLU A 3 -26.11 12.07 23.33
N GLU A 4 -26.89 10.99 23.41
CA GLU A 4 -28.20 10.87 22.76
C GLU A 4 -29.21 11.90 23.27
N LYS A 5 -29.27 12.09 24.59
CA LYS A 5 -30.10 13.15 25.20
C LYS A 5 -29.60 14.55 24.84
N LYS A 6 -28.29 14.74 24.74
CA LYS A 6 -27.67 16.04 24.42
C LYS A 6 -27.97 16.48 22.98
N TYR A 7 -28.03 15.56 22.03
CA TYR A 7 -28.33 15.84 20.63
C TYR A 7 -29.77 15.53 20.22
N GLU A 8 -30.64 15.19 21.18
CA GLU A 8 -32.04 14.81 20.94
C GLU A 8 -32.21 13.68 19.91
N VAL A 9 -31.23 12.77 19.86
CA VAL A 9 -31.22 11.64 18.91
C VAL A 9 -31.59 10.34 19.61
N THR A 10 -32.29 9.47 18.90
CA THR A 10 -32.63 8.12 19.41
C THR A 10 -31.59 7.11 18.92
N GLY A 11 -30.99 6.36 19.83
CA GLY A 11 -30.03 5.30 19.49
C GLY A 11 -30.68 4.21 18.62
N GLY A 12 -29.89 3.61 17.72
CA GLY A 12 -30.35 2.53 16.83
C GLY A 12 -31.02 2.98 15.53
N GLN A 13 -31.04 4.28 15.23
CA GLN A 13 -31.50 4.79 13.94
C GLN A 13 -30.46 4.56 12.83
N THR A 14 -30.94 4.43 11.59
CA THR A 14 -30.08 4.35 10.40
C THR A 14 -29.38 5.69 10.13
N ILE A 15 -28.07 5.66 9.90
CA ILE A 15 -27.28 6.84 9.56
C ILE A 15 -27.77 7.40 8.21
N PRO A 16 -28.03 8.72 8.09
CA PRO A 16 -28.38 9.33 6.80
C PRO A 16 -27.30 9.07 5.75
N LYS A 17 -27.72 8.79 4.50
CA LYS A 17 -26.78 8.40 3.43
C LYS A 17 -25.65 9.41 3.21
N HIS A 18 -25.93 10.71 3.25
CA HIS A 18 -24.91 11.75 3.07
C HIS A 18 -23.84 11.71 4.18
N VAL A 19 -24.26 11.59 5.44
CA VAL A 19 -23.33 11.44 6.58
C VAL A 19 -22.49 10.18 6.44
N LEU A 20 -23.09 9.07 6.00
CA LEU A 20 -22.34 7.83 5.75
C LEU A 20 -21.26 8.03 4.69
N TYR A 21 -21.58 8.72 3.59
CA TYR A 21 -20.63 9.02 2.53
C TYR A 21 -19.49 9.92 3.03
N ASP A 22 -19.80 10.95 3.81
CA ASP A 22 -18.80 11.85 4.38
C ASP A 22 -17.86 11.11 5.34
N VAL A 23 -18.39 10.21 6.17
CA VAL A 23 -17.59 9.36 7.06
C VAL A 23 -16.70 8.41 6.26
N CYS A 24 -17.25 7.71 5.25
CA CYS A 24 -16.47 6.81 4.41
C CYS A 24 -15.37 7.54 3.63
N ALA A 25 -15.67 8.72 3.07
CA ALA A 25 -14.70 9.55 2.36
C ALA A 25 -13.60 10.04 3.29
N SER A 26 -13.97 10.55 4.48
CA SER A 26 -13.02 11.03 5.49
C SER A 26 -12.11 9.90 6.00
N LEU A 27 -12.66 8.71 6.20
CA LEU A 27 -11.90 7.52 6.58
C LEU A 27 -10.91 7.11 5.49
N GLN A 28 -11.40 6.96 4.25
CA GLN A 28 -10.56 6.61 3.10
C GLN A 28 -9.43 7.64 2.91
N HIS A 29 -9.74 8.92 3.06
CA HIS A 29 -8.76 10.00 2.96
C HIS A 29 -7.71 9.92 4.07
N SER A 30 -8.13 9.75 5.32
CA SER A 30 -7.23 9.64 6.47
C SER A 30 -6.27 8.45 6.35
N ILE A 31 -6.78 7.30 5.88
CA ILE A 31 -5.97 6.11 5.61
C ILE A 31 -4.98 6.40 4.48
N ALA A 32 -5.42 7.04 3.38
CA ALA A 32 -4.55 7.37 2.27
C ALA A 32 -3.42 8.32 2.68
N ILE A 33 -3.71 9.38 3.47
CA ILE A 33 -2.67 10.26 4.03
C ILE A 33 -1.65 9.45 4.82
N HIS A 34 -2.12 8.57 5.72
CA HIS A 34 -1.22 7.77 6.54
C HIS A 34 -0.28 6.91 5.68
N ILE A 35 -0.83 6.22 4.68
CA ILE A 35 -0.05 5.42 3.73
C ILE A 35 0.96 6.31 3.00
N CYS A 36 0.53 7.46 2.46
CA CYS A 36 1.40 8.42 1.77
C CYS A 36 2.58 8.88 2.64
N HIS A 37 2.34 9.21 3.91
CA HIS A 37 3.41 9.59 4.84
C HIS A 37 4.40 8.44 5.09
N ARG A 38 3.91 7.21 5.26
CA ARG A 38 4.77 6.03 5.47
C ARG A 38 5.59 5.72 4.22
N VAL A 39 4.97 5.78 3.04
CA VAL A 39 5.63 5.59 1.75
C VAL A 39 6.68 6.66 1.52
N GLN A 40 6.35 7.95 1.70
CA GLN A 40 7.31 9.04 1.54
C GLN A 40 8.52 8.83 2.45
N ARG A 41 8.31 8.52 3.73
CA ARG A 41 9.41 8.25 4.67
C ARG A 41 10.27 7.05 4.24
N ALA A 42 9.65 5.98 3.76
CA ALA A 42 10.39 4.81 3.27
C ALA A 42 11.24 5.14 2.03
N ILE A 43 10.71 5.94 1.10
CA ILE A 43 11.45 6.42 -0.08
C ILE A 43 12.61 7.32 0.34
N GLU A 44 12.39 8.27 1.26
CA GLU A 44 13.45 9.13 1.79
C GLU A 44 14.58 8.31 2.41
N TYR A 45 14.23 7.30 3.22
CA TYR A 45 15.20 6.38 3.79
C TYR A 45 15.97 5.60 2.71
N ALA A 46 15.27 5.03 1.74
CA ALA A 46 15.87 4.29 0.65
C ALA A 46 16.82 5.16 -0.19
N ASN A 47 16.46 6.42 -0.42
CA ASN A 47 17.30 7.40 -1.11
C ASN A 47 18.54 7.77 -0.28
N LEU A 48 18.37 8.04 1.02
CA LEU A 48 19.47 8.35 1.95
C LEU A 48 20.50 7.22 2.01
N LYS A 49 20.03 5.97 2.07
CA LYS A 49 20.85 4.76 2.12
C LYS A 49 21.26 4.24 0.74
N GLN A 50 20.83 4.90 -0.34
CA GLN A 50 21.09 4.53 -1.73
C GLN A 50 20.71 3.07 -2.05
N LEU A 51 19.60 2.58 -1.48
CA LEU A 51 19.15 1.19 -1.62
C LEU A 51 18.61 0.86 -3.01
N ILE A 52 18.11 1.87 -3.73
CA ILE A 52 17.46 1.72 -5.03
C ILE A 52 18.21 2.56 -6.06
N PRO A 53 18.74 1.95 -7.14
CA PRO A 53 19.45 2.71 -8.16
C PRO A 53 18.48 3.63 -8.93
N PRO A 54 18.93 4.81 -9.41
CA PRO A 54 18.06 5.81 -10.02
C PRO A 54 17.20 5.29 -11.17
N ASN A 55 17.70 4.33 -11.96
CA ASN A 55 16.99 3.73 -13.10
C ASN A 55 15.96 2.66 -12.72
N ARG A 56 15.78 2.35 -11.42
CA ARG A 56 14.83 1.32 -10.95
C ARG A 56 13.88 1.81 -9.85
N ARG A 57 13.68 3.12 -9.74
CA ARG A 57 12.77 3.76 -8.77
C ARG A 57 11.30 3.47 -9.07
N ASN A 58 10.87 2.25 -8.73
CA ASN A 58 9.50 1.79 -8.87
C ASN A 58 8.95 1.44 -7.49
N LEU A 59 7.77 1.96 -7.16
CA LEU A 59 6.96 1.47 -6.06
C LEU A 59 5.88 0.53 -6.61
N VAL A 60 5.91 -0.73 -6.18
CA VAL A 60 4.87 -1.70 -6.52
C VAL A 60 3.87 -1.80 -5.37
N ILE A 61 2.58 -1.61 -5.65
CA ILE A 61 1.50 -1.78 -4.68
C ILE A 61 0.67 -2.98 -5.11
N SER A 62 0.53 -3.98 -4.24
CA SER A 62 -0.26 -5.20 -4.47
C SER A 62 -1.19 -5.48 -3.28
N GLY A 63 -2.05 -6.49 -3.39
CA GLY A 63 -3.13 -6.77 -2.43
C GLY A 63 -4.48 -6.20 -2.86
N GLY A 64 -5.57 -6.67 -2.25
CA GLY A 64 -6.93 -6.27 -2.62
C GLY A 64 -7.19 -4.75 -2.51
N VAL A 65 -6.56 -4.09 -1.54
CA VAL A 65 -6.67 -2.63 -1.33
C VAL A 65 -5.93 -1.84 -2.42
N ALA A 66 -4.94 -2.43 -3.10
CA ALA A 66 -4.21 -1.77 -4.18
C ALA A 66 -5.10 -1.42 -5.38
N CYS A 67 -6.23 -2.12 -5.54
CA CYS A 67 -7.25 -1.83 -6.55
C CYS A 67 -8.03 -0.53 -6.27
N ASN A 68 -7.87 0.09 -5.09
CA ASN A 68 -8.55 1.33 -4.74
C ASN A 68 -7.96 2.51 -5.55
N LYS A 69 -8.74 3.02 -6.52
CA LYS A 69 -8.31 4.12 -7.40
C LYS A 69 -7.90 5.39 -6.64
N TYR A 70 -8.52 5.69 -5.51
CA TYR A 70 -8.19 6.88 -4.71
C TYR A 70 -6.82 6.72 -4.03
N ILE A 71 -6.57 5.59 -3.35
CA ILE A 71 -5.27 5.31 -2.72
C ILE A 71 -4.16 5.26 -3.77
N LYS A 72 -4.41 4.60 -4.92
CA LYS A 72 -3.45 4.56 -6.04
C LYS A 72 -3.06 5.97 -6.51
N ARG A 73 -4.02 6.87 -6.67
CA ARG A 73 -3.76 8.28 -7.05
C ARG A 73 -2.97 9.02 -5.98
N ALA A 74 -3.38 8.91 -4.71
CA ALA A 74 -2.70 9.58 -3.60
C ALA A 74 -1.21 9.16 -3.49
N VAL A 75 -0.93 7.86 -3.59
CA VAL A 75 0.46 7.37 -3.59
C VAL A 75 1.18 7.76 -4.88
N GLY A 76 0.46 7.81 -6.01
CA GLY A 76 0.98 8.30 -7.30
C GLY A 76 1.53 9.73 -7.23
N VAL A 77 0.81 10.64 -6.57
CA VAL A 77 1.29 12.02 -6.33
C VAL A 77 2.62 11.99 -5.57
N VAL A 78 2.68 11.28 -4.44
CA VAL A 78 3.90 11.17 -3.62
C VAL A 78 5.07 10.60 -4.43
N CYS A 79 4.86 9.52 -5.16
CA CYS A 79 5.93 8.91 -5.95
C CYS A 79 6.43 9.84 -7.06
N ARG A 80 5.53 10.53 -7.77
CA ARG A 80 5.90 11.45 -8.85
C ARG A 80 6.76 12.61 -8.33
N GLU A 81 6.39 13.21 -7.21
CA GLU A 81 7.18 14.27 -6.55
C GLU A 81 8.55 13.77 -6.05
N MET A 82 8.73 12.46 -5.89
CA MET A 82 9.96 11.83 -5.39
C MET A 82 10.80 11.15 -6.50
N ASP A 83 10.44 11.33 -7.77
CA ASP A 83 11.04 10.65 -8.94
C ASP A 83 10.91 9.11 -8.92
N TYR A 84 9.77 8.61 -8.45
CA TYR A 84 9.39 7.18 -8.48
C TYR A 84 8.18 6.95 -9.40
N SER A 85 8.14 5.79 -10.03
CA SER A 85 6.96 5.30 -10.75
C SER A 85 6.13 4.37 -9.87
N VAL A 86 4.81 4.56 -9.82
CA VAL A 86 3.89 3.60 -9.18
C VAL A 86 3.46 2.53 -10.18
N ARG A 87 3.56 1.26 -9.77
CA ARG A 87 3.05 0.10 -10.52
C ARG A 87 2.04 -0.65 -9.66
N VAL A 88 0.87 -0.90 -10.23
CA VAL A 88 -0.16 -1.75 -9.61
C VAL A 88 -0.44 -2.88 -10.59
N PRO A 89 -0.30 -4.16 -10.18
CA PRO A 89 -0.64 -5.29 -11.04
C PRO A 89 -2.12 -5.26 -11.47
N PRO A 90 -2.50 -6.01 -12.53
CA PRO A 90 -3.90 -6.25 -12.85
C PRO A 90 -4.67 -6.81 -11.64
N PRO A 91 -5.95 -6.44 -11.44
CA PRO A 91 -6.72 -6.84 -10.25
C PRO A 91 -6.73 -8.35 -9.96
N HIS A 92 -6.82 -9.19 -11.00
CA HIS A 92 -6.80 -10.65 -10.86
C HIS A 92 -5.46 -11.22 -10.39
N LEU A 93 -4.38 -10.43 -10.43
CA LEU A 93 -3.06 -10.78 -9.90
C LEU A 93 -2.77 -10.10 -8.55
N CYS A 94 -3.59 -9.15 -8.11
CA CYS A 94 -3.42 -8.45 -6.83
C CYS A 94 -3.92 -9.26 -5.62
N THR A 95 -4.85 -10.19 -5.83
CA THR A 95 -5.37 -11.10 -4.79
C THR A 95 -4.59 -12.41 -4.78
N ASP A 96 -4.61 -13.12 -3.65
CA ASP A 96 -3.90 -14.39 -3.51
C ASP A 96 -4.29 -15.39 -4.62
N ASN A 97 -3.30 -15.86 -5.36
CA ASN A 97 -3.49 -16.74 -6.51
C ASN A 97 -2.32 -17.73 -6.67
N GLY A 98 -2.55 -18.86 -7.33
CA GLY A 98 -1.49 -19.87 -7.55
C GLY A 98 -0.38 -19.44 -8.50
N ILE A 99 -0.63 -18.44 -9.37
CA ILE A 99 0.35 -17.96 -10.35
C ILE A 99 1.52 -17.25 -9.64
N MET A 100 1.25 -16.46 -8.59
CA MET A 100 2.31 -15.79 -7.82
C MET A 100 3.22 -16.80 -7.10
N ILE A 101 2.65 -17.93 -6.64
CA ILE A 101 3.41 -19.03 -6.01
C ILE A 101 4.28 -19.73 -7.04
N ALA A 102 3.72 -20.08 -8.20
CA ALA A 102 4.46 -20.71 -9.28
C ALA A 102 5.59 -19.81 -9.81
N TRP A 103 5.33 -18.51 -9.97
CA TRP A 103 6.35 -17.55 -10.39
C TRP A 103 7.47 -17.40 -9.36
N ASN A 104 7.15 -17.27 -8.07
CA ASN A 104 8.16 -17.24 -7.01
C ASN A 104 9.00 -18.52 -7.00
N GLY A 105 8.37 -19.70 -7.12
CA GLY A 105 9.08 -20.98 -7.22
C GLY A 105 10.03 -21.05 -8.42
N MET A 106 9.61 -20.54 -9.59
CA MET A 106 10.47 -20.46 -10.77
C MET A 106 11.67 -19.52 -10.56
N GLU A 107 11.46 -18.34 -9.98
CA GLU A 107 12.54 -17.39 -9.70
C GLU A 107 13.55 -17.97 -8.71
N ARG A 108 13.08 -18.66 -7.66
CA ARG A 108 13.94 -19.38 -6.70
C ARG A 108 14.70 -20.53 -7.35
N TRP A 109 14.05 -21.30 -8.21
CA TRP A 109 14.68 -22.38 -8.97
C TRP A 109 15.79 -21.86 -9.90
N ARG A 110 15.59 -20.73 -10.58
CA ARG A 110 16.62 -20.12 -11.44
C ARG A 110 17.90 -19.76 -10.69
N VAL A 111 17.80 -19.37 -9.43
CA VAL A 111 18.95 -19.03 -8.57
C VAL A 111 19.38 -20.18 -7.66
N GLN A 112 18.77 -21.36 -7.80
CA GLN A 112 19.02 -22.55 -6.97
C GLN A 112 18.84 -22.29 -5.46
N ASP A 113 17.88 -21.45 -5.10
CA ASP A 113 17.53 -21.17 -3.69
C ASP A 113 16.34 -22.02 -3.23
N GLY A 114 16.47 -22.68 -2.08
CA GLY A 114 15.39 -23.45 -1.45
C GLY A 114 14.81 -24.57 -2.31
N ILE A 115 15.64 -25.24 -3.10
CA ILE A 115 15.24 -26.36 -3.96
C ILE A 115 15.52 -27.69 -3.26
N TYR A 116 14.48 -28.49 -3.10
CA TYR A 116 14.52 -29.78 -2.42
C TYR A 116 14.35 -30.91 -3.44
N GLN A 117 15.11 -31.99 -3.26
CA GLN A 117 14.93 -33.21 -4.05
C GLN A 117 13.74 -34.02 -3.54
N HIS A 118 13.16 -34.84 -4.41
CA HIS A 118 11.96 -35.62 -4.10
C HIS A 118 12.12 -36.55 -2.89
N ASP A 119 13.34 -37.02 -2.61
CA ASP A 119 13.63 -37.96 -1.51
C ASP A 119 13.69 -37.27 -0.15
N ASN A 120 13.74 -35.93 -0.14
CA ASN A 120 13.91 -35.12 1.05
C ASN A 120 12.71 -34.20 1.29
N LEU A 121 11.53 -34.50 0.74
CA LEU A 121 10.34 -33.66 0.98
C LEU A 121 9.82 -33.78 2.42
N ASP A 122 10.07 -34.90 3.09
CA ASP A 122 9.63 -35.13 4.48
C ASP A 122 10.32 -34.20 5.50
N CYS A 123 11.42 -33.53 5.12
CA CYS A 123 12.07 -32.55 5.98
C CYS A 123 11.42 -31.15 5.93
N LEU A 124 10.46 -30.94 5.03
CA LEU A 124 9.75 -29.68 4.89
C LEU A 124 8.58 -29.61 5.86
N ASP A 125 8.50 -28.49 6.58
CA ASP A 125 7.38 -28.19 7.45
C ASP A 125 6.78 -26.82 7.10
N ILE A 126 5.52 -26.61 7.49
CA ILE A 126 4.79 -25.38 7.25
C ILE A 126 5.29 -24.31 8.21
N GLN A 127 5.90 -23.26 7.66
CA GLN A 127 6.32 -22.11 8.43
C GLN A 127 5.22 -21.05 8.47
N ALA A 128 4.54 -20.93 9.62
CA ALA A 128 3.54 -19.89 9.83
C ALA A 128 4.12 -18.46 9.76
N ARG A 129 5.42 -18.30 9.98
CA ARG A 129 6.14 -17.03 9.84
C ARG A 129 7.29 -17.21 8.85
N CYS A 130 7.15 -16.58 7.69
CA CYS A 130 8.16 -16.57 6.63
C CYS A 130 8.55 -15.11 6.33
N PRO A 131 9.63 -14.59 6.92
CA PRO A 131 10.10 -13.24 6.64
C PRO A 131 10.47 -13.08 5.16
N LEU A 132 10.08 -11.96 4.54
CA LEU A 132 10.41 -11.66 3.15
C LEU A 132 11.85 -11.13 2.97
N GLY A 133 12.47 -10.68 4.05
CA GLY A 133 13.80 -10.08 4.06
C GLY A 133 14.13 -9.50 5.43
N GLU A 134 15.18 -8.69 5.47
CA GLU A 134 15.57 -7.96 6.67
C GLU A 134 14.55 -6.85 6.99
N ASP A 135 14.16 -6.75 8.26
CA ASP A 135 13.30 -5.68 8.74
C ASP A 135 14.13 -4.44 9.09
N LEU A 136 13.97 -3.38 8.31
CA LEU A 136 14.68 -2.10 8.49
C LEU A 136 13.88 -1.07 9.31
N SER A 137 12.74 -1.45 9.91
CA SER A 137 11.84 -0.50 10.60
C SER A 137 12.49 0.21 11.78
N GLU A 138 13.34 -0.50 12.53
CA GLU A 138 14.11 0.11 13.63
C GLU A 138 15.11 1.15 13.11
N ASP A 139 15.82 0.83 12.03
CA ASP A 139 16.84 1.70 11.47
C ASP A 139 16.23 2.94 10.81
N VAL A 140 15.07 2.79 10.15
CA VAL A 140 14.27 3.91 9.66
C VAL A 140 13.90 4.85 10.82
N SER A 141 13.52 4.29 11.98
CA SER A 141 13.14 5.06 13.16
C SER A 141 14.35 5.78 13.79
N LYS A 142 15.49 5.09 13.93
CA LYS A 142 16.76 5.65 14.44
C LYS A 142 17.36 6.72 13.52
N SER A 143 17.00 6.71 12.24
CA SER A 143 17.49 7.70 11.27
C SER A 143 16.82 9.08 11.38
N GLU A 144 15.79 9.22 12.23
CA GLU A 144 15.12 10.51 12.55
C GLU A 144 14.80 11.39 11.33
N ILE A 145 14.37 10.76 10.23
CA ILE A 145 14.15 11.44 8.95
C ILE A 145 13.05 12.51 9.10
N LYS A 146 13.44 13.77 8.87
CA LYS A 146 12.53 14.91 8.82
C LYS A 146 11.89 14.99 7.44
N CYS A 147 10.67 14.45 7.32
CA CYS A 147 9.93 14.49 6.07
C CYS A 147 9.13 15.79 5.97
N LYS A 148 9.37 16.59 4.93
CA LYS A 148 8.44 17.65 4.51
C LYS A 148 7.34 16.98 3.72
N TRP A 149 6.20 16.73 4.36
CA TRP A 149 5.10 15.98 3.76
C TRP A 149 4.62 16.62 2.45
N ILE A 150 4.52 15.78 1.42
CA ILE A 150 4.00 16.20 0.11
C ILE A 150 2.49 16.47 0.24
N SER A 151 2.06 17.61 -0.28
CA SER A 151 0.64 17.97 -0.27
C SER A 151 -0.14 17.12 -1.26
N LEU A 152 -1.32 16.66 -0.84
CA LEU A 152 -2.25 15.91 -1.68
C LEU A 152 -3.36 16.79 -2.28
N SER A 153 -3.14 18.11 -2.35
CA SER A 153 -4.12 19.08 -2.87
C SER A 153 -4.62 18.76 -4.28
N GLU A 154 -3.75 18.23 -5.14
CA GLU A 154 -4.07 17.81 -6.52
C GLU A 154 -5.20 16.78 -6.58
N LEU A 155 -5.43 15.99 -5.52
CA LEU A 155 -6.53 15.03 -5.50
C LEU A 155 -7.91 15.68 -5.54
N TYR A 156 -7.99 17.00 -5.32
CA TYR A 156 -9.21 17.80 -5.24
C TYR A 156 -9.39 18.75 -6.43
N GLU A 157 -8.47 18.75 -7.40
CA GLU A 157 -8.60 19.59 -8.59
C GLU A 157 -9.61 18.97 -9.57
N ASP A 158 -10.63 19.75 -9.95
CA ASP A 158 -11.80 19.30 -10.74
C ASP A 158 -11.45 18.64 -12.09
N ASN A 159 -10.27 18.95 -12.65
CA ASN A 159 -9.82 18.45 -13.96
C ASN A 159 -9.39 16.96 -13.96
N VAL A 160 -9.34 16.29 -12.80
CA VAL A 160 -8.96 14.87 -12.70
C VAL A 160 -10.17 13.93 -12.68
N ILE A 161 -11.39 14.46 -12.52
CA ILE A 161 -12.60 13.64 -12.46
C ILE A 161 -13.00 13.13 -13.87
N GLU A 162 -12.70 13.86 -14.95
CA GLU A 162 -13.09 13.50 -16.32
C GLU A 162 -12.29 12.34 -16.95
N THR A 163 -11.07 12.04 -16.48
CA THR A 163 -10.28 10.91 -17.01
C THR A 163 -10.75 9.53 -16.51
N LEU A 164 -11.88 9.47 -15.79
CA LEU A 164 -12.33 8.28 -15.06
C LEU A 164 -13.52 7.53 -15.67
N VAL A 165 -14.01 7.93 -16.86
CA VAL A 165 -15.04 7.13 -17.55
C VAL A 165 -14.43 6.10 -18.52
N ASP A 166 -13.22 6.31 -19.03
CA ASP A 166 -12.69 5.52 -20.17
C ASP A 166 -11.30 4.85 -19.95
N ALA A 167 -10.92 4.50 -18.71
CA ALA A 167 -9.67 3.76 -18.45
C ALA A 167 -9.78 2.64 -17.39
#